data_AF-A0A1E3P244-F1
#
_entry.id   AF-A0A1E3P244-F1
#
_cell.length_a   1.000
_cell.length_b   1.000
_cell.length_c   1.000
_cell.angle_alpha   90.00
_cell.angle_beta   90.00
_cell.angle_gamma   90.00
#
_symmetry.space_group_name_H-M   'P 1'
#
loop_
_entity.id
_entity.type
_entity.pdbx_description
1 polymer ?
#
loop_
_entity_poly.entity_id
_entity_poly.type
_entity_poly.pdbx_seq_one_letter_code
_entity_poly.pdbx_strand_id
1 'polypeptide(L)'
;MAERSYSKDQEIIVERILKHRNHDYYKILDVHKEATDVEIKKSYRKISLKVHPDKNSHPKAADCFKLVNKAFEVLGDSQKRSIYDQTGSDPDQRGGGMGGASPFGGASPFGGPFGGQQFQFDNDLFDILFGNAHGTTFTFGGAGGGPQTYTFTSGGGPSPFGFGGIPRQRQQRTRTRQQQQQQQQQQQQPEDIFNTLKQLLPLFAVLIIPIISNIFADSSSNVDFQLQKNSQFNHERISSRFHIPYYIPSKQVDLLNEKNSKKLDKEAEQYYVGVLKNQCNREQNFKDEQINDAFGWFFHDQDKLDKANALRLPSCEKLANLGLL
;
A
#
# COMPACT_ATOMS: atom_id res chain seq x y z
N MET A 1 -37.58 -23.53 -4.91
CA MET A 1 -36.24 -22.93 -5.01
C MET A 1 -35.96 -22.72 -6.48
N ALA A 2 -35.84 -21.48 -6.95
CA ALA A 2 -35.52 -21.24 -8.36
C ALA A 2 -34.07 -21.67 -8.59
N GLU A 3 -33.86 -22.69 -9.42
CA GLU A 3 -32.52 -23.06 -9.89
C GLU A 3 -31.96 -21.85 -10.62
N ARG A 4 -30.95 -21.22 -10.03
CA ARG A 4 -30.29 -20.09 -10.64
C ARG A 4 -29.45 -20.61 -11.80
N SER A 5 -29.97 -20.52 -13.02
CA SER A 5 -29.26 -20.90 -14.23
C SER A 5 -28.16 -19.87 -14.55
N TYR A 6 -27.03 -20.35 -15.05
CA TYR A 6 -25.92 -19.54 -15.55
C TYR A 6 -25.79 -19.71 -17.06
N SER A 7 -25.20 -18.73 -17.74
CA SER A 7 -24.96 -18.81 -19.18
C SER A 7 -23.79 -19.77 -19.49
N LYS A 8 -23.85 -20.49 -20.61
CA LYS A 8 -22.74 -21.35 -21.09
C LYS A 8 -21.43 -20.58 -21.21
N ASP A 9 -21.50 -19.31 -21.59
CA ASP A 9 -20.31 -18.45 -21.68
C ASP A 9 -19.68 -18.18 -20.31
N GLN A 10 -20.51 -18.09 -19.25
CA GLN A 10 -20.03 -17.89 -17.89
C GLN A 10 -19.35 -19.16 -17.36
N GLU A 11 -19.89 -20.33 -17.69
CA GLU A 11 -19.30 -21.63 -17.35
C GLU A 11 -17.91 -21.80 -17.98
N ILE A 12 -17.78 -21.55 -19.28
CA ILE A 12 -16.50 -21.66 -20.01
C ILE A 12 -15.43 -20.75 -19.38
N ILE A 13 -15.81 -19.52 -19.00
CA ILE A 13 -14.88 -18.58 -18.37
C ILE A 13 -14.45 -19.06 -16.98
N VAL A 14 -15.40 -19.57 -16.19
CA VAL A 14 -15.14 -20.11 -14.86
C VAL A 14 -14.22 -21.33 -14.96
N GLU A 15 -14.49 -22.27 -15.87
CA GLU A 15 -13.64 -23.44 -16.09
C GLU A 15 -12.23 -23.07 -16.53
N ARG A 16 -12.09 -22.10 -17.45
CA ARG A 16 -10.79 -21.58 -17.88
C ARG A 16 -9.98 -21.04 -16.71
N ILE A 17 -10.60 -20.21 -15.85
CA ILE A 17 -9.92 -19.62 -14.69
C ILE A 17 -9.50 -20.71 -13.70
N LEU A 18 -10.36 -21.69 -13.44
CA LEU A 18 -10.05 -22.81 -12.53
C LEU A 18 -8.94 -23.72 -13.05
N LYS A 19 -8.81 -23.87 -14.38
CA LYS A 19 -7.71 -24.61 -15.02
C LYS A 19 -6.36 -23.94 -14.78
N HIS A 20 -6.34 -22.61 -14.67
CA HIS A 20 -5.13 -21.80 -14.49
C HIS A 20 -4.90 -21.34 -13.04
N ARG A 21 -5.42 -22.09 -12.06
CA ARG A 21 -5.27 -21.80 -10.62
C ARG A 21 -3.82 -21.80 -10.09
N ASN A 22 -2.87 -22.34 -10.84
CA ASN A 22 -1.44 -22.42 -10.48
C ASN A 22 -0.70 -21.09 -10.74
N HIS A 23 -1.34 -19.96 -10.43
CA HIS A 23 -0.74 -18.62 -10.53
C HIS A 23 -0.41 -18.13 -11.95
N ASP A 24 -1.03 -18.72 -13.00
CA ASP A 24 -0.89 -18.25 -14.39
C ASP A 24 -1.71 -16.93 -14.60
N TYR A 25 -1.26 -15.81 -14.03
CA TYR A 25 -2.06 -14.58 -13.96
C TYR A 25 -2.46 -13.99 -15.32
N TYR A 26 -1.59 -14.07 -16.31
CA TYR A 26 -1.89 -13.62 -17.68
C TYR A 26 -3.03 -14.42 -18.32
N LYS A 27 -3.08 -15.73 -18.08
CA LYS A 27 -4.14 -16.61 -18.62
C LYS A 27 -5.45 -16.44 -17.85
N ILE A 28 -5.38 -16.16 -16.55
CA ILE A 28 -6.56 -15.85 -15.73
C ILE A 28 -7.23 -14.56 -16.26
N LEU A 29 -6.43 -13.52 -16.51
CA LEU A 29 -6.91 -12.24 -17.05
C LEU A 29 -7.07 -12.24 -18.58
N ASP A 30 -6.81 -13.34 -19.29
CA ASP A 30 -6.97 -13.43 -20.74
C ASP A 30 -6.21 -12.35 -21.53
N VAL A 31 -4.97 -12.10 -21.12
CA VAL A 31 -4.09 -11.08 -21.71
C VAL A 31 -2.73 -11.69 -22.08
N HIS A 32 -2.06 -11.09 -23.07
CA HIS A 32 -0.72 -11.50 -23.45
C HIS A 32 0.31 -11.02 -22.41
N LYS A 33 1.49 -11.66 -22.34
CA LYS A 33 2.58 -11.23 -21.45
C LYS A 33 3.06 -9.80 -21.73
N GLU A 34 2.98 -9.39 -22.99
CA GLU A 34 3.34 -8.05 -23.47
C GLU A 34 2.19 -7.03 -23.32
N ALA A 35 1.08 -7.42 -22.69
CA ALA A 35 -0.08 -6.52 -22.55
C ALA A 35 0.29 -5.26 -21.77
N THR A 36 -0.24 -4.13 -22.22
CA THR A 36 -0.08 -2.85 -21.52
C THR A 36 -0.95 -2.78 -20.27
N ASP A 37 -0.63 -1.89 -19.33
CA ASP A 37 -1.42 -1.73 -18.10
C ASP A 37 -2.89 -1.36 -18.39
N VAL A 38 -3.13 -0.68 -19.50
CA VAL A 38 -4.47 -0.33 -19.99
C VAL A 38 -5.25 -1.57 -20.39
N GLU A 39 -4.61 -2.50 -21.10
CA GLU A 39 -5.22 -3.76 -21.54
C GLU A 39 -5.51 -4.68 -20.35
N ILE A 40 -4.59 -4.75 -19.38
CA ILE A 40 -4.76 -5.52 -18.14
C ILE A 40 -5.98 -4.99 -17.36
N LYS A 41 -6.07 -3.67 -17.17
CA LYS A 41 -7.23 -3.02 -16.50
C LYS A 41 -8.54 -3.27 -17.26
N LYS A 42 -8.51 -3.17 -18.59
CA LYS A 42 -9.69 -3.41 -19.44
C LYS A 42 -10.17 -4.85 -19.36
N SER A 43 -9.25 -5.82 -19.39
CA SER A 43 -9.61 -7.23 -19.31
C SER A 43 -10.11 -7.61 -17.92
N TYR A 44 -9.48 -7.11 -16.87
CA TYR A 44 -9.96 -7.27 -15.49
C TYR A 44 -11.42 -6.81 -15.34
N ARG A 45 -11.75 -5.60 -15.80
CA ARG A 45 -13.14 -5.08 -15.76
C ARG A 45 -14.11 -6.01 -16.49
N LYS A 46 -13.74 -6.49 -17.68
CA LYS A 46 -14.57 -7.37 -18.50
C LYS A 46 -14.80 -8.74 -17.83
N ILE A 47 -13.77 -9.33 -17.23
CA ILE A 47 -13.86 -10.66 -16.62
C ILE A 47 -14.56 -10.58 -15.27
N SER A 48 -14.23 -9.60 -14.43
CA SER A 48 -14.84 -9.39 -13.11
C SER A 48 -16.36 -9.26 -13.18
N LEU A 49 -16.89 -8.54 -14.17
CA LEU A 49 -18.34 -8.45 -14.38
C LEU A 49 -19.00 -9.79 -14.76
N LYS A 50 -18.27 -10.67 -15.45
CA LYS A 50 -18.76 -11.99 -15.89
C LYS A 50 -18.67 -13.06 -14.80
N VAL A 51 -17.72 -12.94 -13.88
CA VAL A 51 -17.54 -13.88 -12.76
C VAL A 51 -18.03 -13.34 -11.42
N HIS A 52 -18.63 -12.15 -11.38
CA HIS A 52 -19.13 -11.55 -10.15
C HIS A 52 -20.19 -12.44 -9.49
N PRO A 53 -20.08 -12.76 -8.18
CA PRO A 53 -20.97 -13.73 -7.51
C PRO A 53 -22.44 -13.30 -7.45
N ASP A 54 -22.73 -12.01 -7.64
CA ASP A 54 -24.10 -11.48 -7.73
C ASP A 54 -24.74 -11.70 -9.12
N LYS A 55 -23.95 -11.64 -10.19
CA LYS A 55 -24.44 -11.75 -11.58
C LYS A 55 -24.24 -13.15 -12.17
N ASN A 56 -23.37 -13.95 -11.56
CA ASN A 56 -23.05 -15.30 -11.98
C ASN A 56 -23.41 -16.28 -10.86
N SER A 57 -24.43 -17.09 -11.13
CA SER A 57 -24.97 -18.04 -10.17
C SER A 57 -24.19 -19.36 -10.08
N HIS A 58 -23.07 -19.48 -10.78
CA HIS A 58 -22.23 -20.68 -10.76
C HIS A 58 -21.61 -20.87 -9.36
N PRO A 59 -21.60 -22.10 -8.80
CA PRO A 59 -21.15 -22.36 -7.42
C PRO A 59 -19.69 -21.95 -7.17
N LYS A 60 -18.84 -22.01 -8.20
CA LYS A 60 -17.42 -21.63 -8.13
C LYS A 60 -17.12 -20.17 -8.55
N ALA A 61 -18.14 -19.35 -8.81
CA ALA A 61 -17.95 -17.96 -9.25
C ALA A 61 -17.17 -17.14 -8.22
N ALA A 62 -17.46 -17.33 -6.93
CA ALA A 62 -16.77 -16.63 -5.84
C ALA A 62 -15.26 -16.94 -5.81
N ASP A 63 -14.87 -18.20 -6.04
CA ASP A 63 -13.46 -18.59 -6.03
C ASP A 63 -12.73 -18.11 -7.29
N CYS A 64 -13.40 -18.12 -8.46
CA CYS A 64 -12.85 -17.50 -9.66
C CYS A 64 -12.66 -16.00 -9.51
N PHE A 65 -13.60 -15.30 -8.87
CA PHE A 65 -13.48 -13.87 -8.60
C PHE A 65 -12.26 -13.55 -7.72
N LYS A 66 -12.00 -14.37 -6.69
CA LYS A 66 -10.77 -14.23 -5.88
C LYS A 66 -9.50 -14.39 -6.72
N LEU A 67 -9.46 -15.38 -7.62
CA LEU A 67 -8.31 -15.59 -8.51
C LEU A 67 -8.10 -14.43 -9.48
N VAL A 68 -9.19 -13.88 -10.04
CA VAL A 68 -9.15 -12.72 -10.95
C VAL A 68 -8.66 -11.47 -10.23
N ASN A 69 -9.12 -11.23 -9.00
CA ASN A 69 -8.63 -10.11 -8.19
C ASN A 69 -7.14 -10.25 -7.86
N LYS A 70 -6.71 -11.45 -7.48
CA LYS A 70 -5.31 -11.73 -7.20
C LYS A 70 -4.42 -11.52 -8.43
N ALA A 71 -4.87 -11.98 -9.60
CA ALA A 71 -4.16 -11.75 -10.85
C ALA A 71 -4.00 -10.25 -11.17
N PHE A 72 -5.04 -9.45 -10.90
CA PHE A 72 -4.98 -8.00 -11.10
C PHE A 72 -4.09 -7.30 -10.07
N GLU A 73 -4.05 -7.76 -8.82
CA GLU A 73 -3.15 -7.22 -7.80
C GLU A 73 -1.68 -7.37 -8.20
N VAL A 74 -1.32 -8.52 -8.77
CA VAL A 74 0.06 -8.78 -9.20
C VAL A 74 0.38 -8.11 -10.53
N LEU A 75 -0.50 -8.20 -11.53
CA LEU A 75 -0.23 -7.68 -12.88
C LEU A 75 -0.54 -6.18 -13.04
N GLY A 76 -1.36 -5.62 -12.17
CA GLY A 76 -1.75 -4.21 -12.20
C GLY A 76 -0.71 -3.26 -11.60
N ASP A 77 0.20 -3.78 -10.78
CA ASP A 77 1.34 -3.06 -10.23
C ASP A 77 2.62 -3.42 -11.00
N SER A 78 3.29 -2.41 -11.57
CA SER A 78 4.52 -2.57 -12.36
C SER A 78 5.63 -3.28 -11.58
N GLN A 79 5.76 -3.01 -10.26
CA GLN A 79 6.79 -3.64 -9.44
C GLN A 79 6.47 -5.11 -9.17
N LYS A 80 5.22 -5.44 -8.79
CA LYS A 80 4.80 -6.83 -8.55
C LYS A 80 4.83 -7.65 -9.85
N ARG A 81 4.43 -7.05 -10.97
CA ARG A 81 4.52 -7.66 -12.30
C ARG A 81 5.95 -8.01 -12.66
N SER A 82 6.89 -7.09 -12.47
CA SER A 82 8.32 -7.34 -12.75
C SER A 82 8.86 -8.52 -11.94
N ILE A 83 8.52 -8.60 -10.64
CA ILE A 83 8.94 -9.73 -9.78
C ILE A 83 8.30 -11.04 -10.26
N TYR A 84 7.02 -11.02 -10.61
CA TYR A 84 6.32 -12.19 -11.13
C TYR A 84 6.92 -12.67 -12.46
N ASP A 85 7.26 -11.75 -13.37
CA ASP A 85 7.86 -12.06 -14.66
C ASP A 85 9.28 -12.66 -14.51
N GLN A 86 10.04 -12.22 -13.51
CA GLN A 86 11.38 -12.76 -13.21
C GLN A 86 11.35 -14.11 -12.49
N THR A 87 10.43 -14.28 -11.53
CA THR A 87 10.40 -15.47 -10.66
C THR A 87 9.46 -16.57 -11.14
N GLY A 88 8.54 -16.24 -12.06
CA GLY A 88 7.48 -17.13 -12.54
C GLY A 88 6.54 -17.62 -11.43
N SER A 89 6.62 -17.01 -10.25
CA SER A 89 5.92 -17.41 -9.04
C SER A 89 5.24 -16.20 -8.42
N ASP A 90 4.15 -16.44 -7.70
CA ASP A 90 3.40 -15.39 -7.06
C ASP A 90 4.27 -14.65 -6.00
N PRO A 91 4.51 -13.34 -6.15
CA PRO A 91 5.39 -12.58 -5.26
C PRO A 91 4.91 -12.62 -3.81
N ASP A 92 3.60 -12.71 -3.60
CA ASP A 92 2.97 -12.71 -2.28
C ASP A 92 2.90 -14.13 -1.66
N GLN A 93 3.31 -15.17 -2.39
CA GLN A 93 3.35 -16.56 -1.92
C GLN A 93 4.71 -17.05 -1.42
N ARG A 94 5.76 -16.21 -1.50
CA ARG A 94 7.05 -16.52 -0.88
C ARG A 94 6.92 -16.48 0.65
N GLY A 95 6.51 -17.61 1.23
CA GLY A 95 6.94 -18.10 2.54
C GLY A 95 6.20 -17.53 3.74
N GLY A 96 5.17 -18.26 4.20
CA GLY A 96 4.90 -18.36 5.63
C GLY A 96 6.14 -18.94 6.33
N GLY A 97 6.99 -18.07 6.84
CA GLY A 97 8.25 -18.46 7.46
C GLY A 97 9.19 -17.27 7.62
N MET A 98 9.18 -16.70 8.84
CA MET A 98 10.20 -15.79 9.37
C MET A 98 10.29 -14.36 8.79
N GLY A 99 9.64 -13.44 9.51
CA GLY A 99 10.03 -12.03 9.73
C GLY A 99 10.91 -11.33 8.70
N GLY A 100 10.27 -10.61 7.78
CA GLY A 100 10.88 -9.57 6.98
C GLY A 100 9.83 -8.51 6.68
N ALA A 101 9.66 -7.57 7.61
CA ALA A 101 8.80 -6.41 7.39
C ALA A 101 9.38 -5.59 6.23
N SER A 102 8.76 -5.69 5.05
CA SER A 102 8.87 -4.65 4.04
C SER A 102 8.32 -3.36 4.65
N PRO A 103 9.08 -2.25 4.68
CA PRO A 103 8.67 -1.00 5.33
C PRO A 103 7.51 -0.29 4.62
N PHE A 104 6.88 -0.92 3.62
CA PHE A 104 5.77 -0.41 2.83
C PHE A 104 4.55 -1.35 2.77
N GLY A 105 4.56 -2.47 3.51
CA GLY A 105 3.51 -3.51 3.43
C GLY A 105 2.37 -3.38 4.45
N GLY A 106 2.22 -2.23 5.11
CA GLY A 106 1.37 -2.07 6.29
C GLY A 106 0.19 -1.12 6.10
N ALA A 107 -0.47 -1.08 4.95
CA ALA A 107 -1.75 -0.37 4.79
C ALA A 107 -2.45 -0.77 3.47
N SER A 108 -2.99 -1.99 3.41
CA SER A 108 -4.08 -2.24 2.46
C SER A 108 -5.37 -1.69 3.07
N PRO A 109 -6.04 -0.71 2.43
CA PRO A 109 -7.28 -0.09 2.94
C PRO A 109 -8.51 -1.01 2.84
N PHE A 110 -8.33 -2.31 2.62
CA PHE A 110 -9.40 -3.26 2.29
C PHE A 110 -9.31 -4.59 3.06
N GLY A 111 -8.52 -4.67 4.13
CA GLY A 111 -8.31 -5.90 4.89
C GLY A 111 -8.73 -5.79 6.36
N GLY A 112 -10.03 -5.71 6.63
CA GLY A 112 -10.62 -5.75 7.98
C GLY A 112 -12.00 -6.41 7.99
N PRO A 113 -12.39 -7.11 9.07
CA PRO A 113 -13.41 -8.16 9.05
C PRO A 113 -14.84 -7.63 9.22
N PHE A 114 -15.78 -8.21 8.47
CA PHE A 114 -17.25 -8.02 8.52
C PHE A 114 -17.84 -6.73 7.93
N GLY A 115 -18.26 -6.84 6.67
CA GLY A 115 -19.64 -6.65 6.21
C GLY A 115 -20.46 -5.46 6.74
N GLY A 116 -20.77 -4.54 5.83
CA GLY A 116 -21.95 -3.67 5.96
C GLY A 116 -21.69 -2.19 5.76
N GLN A 117 -21.15 -1.77 4.62
CA GLN A 117 -21.47 -0.47 4.03
C GLN A 117 -21.10 -0.45 2.56
N GLN A 118 -22.11 -0.30 1.74
CA GLN A 118 -22.06 -0.25 0.29
C GLN A 118 -21.41 1.07 -0.14
N PHE A 119 -20.08 1.09 -0.25
CA PHE A 119 -19.38 2.16 -0.98
C PHE A 119 -19.63 1.95 -2.47
N GLN A 120 -20.63 2.66 -2.99
CA GLN A 120 -20.86 2.84 -4.42
C GLN A 120 -19.71 3.65 -5.01
N PHE A 121 -18.63 2.97 -5.41
CA PHE A 121 -17.72 3.49 -6.41
C PHE A 121 -18.27 3.09 -7.76
N ASP A 122 -19.17 3.87 -8.34
CA ASP A 122 -19.57 3.66 -9.72
C ASP A 122 -19.96 4.96 -10.43
N ASN A 123 -19.38 5.11 -11.62
CA ASN A 123 -19.86 5.87 -12.79
C ASN A 123 -19.70 7.40 -12.81
N ASP A 124 -20.07 8.14 -11.76
CA ASP A 124 -20.15 9.61 -11.88
C ASP A 124 -18.77 10.28 -12.05
N LEU A 125 -17.74 9.79 -11.36
CA LEU A 125 -16.39 10.39 -11.42
C LEU A 125 -15.66 10.09 -12.75
N PHE A 126 -16.05 9.01 -13.43
CA PHE A 126 -15.43 8.58 -14.68
C PHE A 126 -16.10 9.23 -15.90
N ASP A 127 -17.43 9.40 -15.86
CA ASP A 127 -18.17 10.12 -16.91
C ASP A 127 -17.86 11.62 -16.94
N ILE A 128 -17.57 12.22 -15.78
CA ILE A 128 -17.13 13.62 -15.65
C ILE A 128 -15.75 13.86 -16.27
N LEU A 129 -14.88 12.85 -16.31
CA LEU A 129 -13.47 13.01 -16.69
C LEU A 129 -13.19 12.64 -18.17
N PHE A 130 -13.94 11.72 -18.78
CA PHE A 130 -13.58 11.17 -20.09
C PHE A 130 -14.67 11.13 -21.16
N GLY A 131 -15.76 11.89 -20.99
CA GLY A 131 -16.47 12.46 -22.13
C GLY A 131 -17.86 11.90 -22.41
N ASN A 132 -18.88 12.69 -22.05
CA ASN A 132 -20.04 13.01 -22.91
C ASN A 132 -20.97 14.11 -22.33
N ALA A 133 -20.42 15.17 -21.72
CA ALA A 133 -21.21 16.31 -21.26
C ALA A 133 -20.78 17.59 -21.97
N HIS A 134 -21.58 18.03 -22.94
CA HIS A 134 -21.52 19.39 -23.46
C HIS A 134 -21.76 20.37 -22.29
N GLY A 135 -20.76 21.21 -22.00
CA GLY A 135 -20.90 22.40 -21.16
C GLY A 135 -20.95 22.12 -19.64
N THR A 136 -19.81 21.80 -19.04
CA THR A 136 -19.69 21.77 -17.57
C THR A 136 -18.89 22.98 -17.09
N THR A 137 -19.49 23.78 -16.20
CA THR A 137 -18.86 24.93 -15.54
C THR A 137 -18.10 24.44 -14.32
N PHE A 138 -16.78 24.63 -14.28
CA PHE A 138 -15.98 24.33 -13.10
C PHE A 138 -15.95 25.56 -12.18
N THR A 139 -16.34 25.40 -10.92
CA THR A 139 -16.24 26.43 -9.88
C THR A 139 -15.12 26.07 -8.92
N PHE A 140 -14.03 26.84 -8.91
CA PHE A 140 -12.95 26.67 -7.93
C PHE A 140 -13.15 27.64 -6.78
N GLY A 141 -13.35 27.11 -5.56
CA GLY A 141 -13.37 27.88 -4.32
C GLY A 141 -11.98 27.91 -3.70
N GLY A 142 -11.35 29.09 -3.63
CA GLY A 142 -10.06 29.28 -2.98
C GLY A 142 -10.20 29.28 -1.45
N ALA A 143 -9.32 28.53 -0.78
CA ALA A 143 -9.16 28.56 0.67
C ALA A 143 -8.51 29.89 1.10
N GLY A 144 -9.33 30.89 1.40
CA GLY A 144 -8.89 32.19 1.92
C GLY A 144 -10.08 33.15 1.96
N GLY A 145 -10.49 33.56 3.16
CA GLY A 145 -11.76 34.27 3.44
C GLY A 145 -12.00 35.59 2.68
N GLY A 146 -12.49 35.49 1.44
CA GLY A 146 -13.08 36.57 0.66
C GLY A 146 -13.95 36.02 -0.49
N PRO A 147 -14.99 36.73 -0.95
CA PRO A 147 -15.95 36.22 -1.93
C PRO A 147 -15.43 36.43 -3.35
N GLN A 148 -14.49 35.60 -3.79
CA GLN A 148 -14.08 35.54 -5.19
C GLN A 148 -14.07 34.08 -5.66
N THR A 149 -15.17 33.64 -6.28
CA THR A 149 -15.27 32.35 -6.96
C THR A 149 -14.88 32.53 -8.42
N TYR A 150 -13.88 31.78 -8.87
CA TYR A 150 -13.50 31.77 -10.29
C TYR A 150 -14.21 30.61 -10.99
N THR A 151 -15.02 30.95 -11.99
CA THR A 151 -15.68 29.97 -12.87
C THR A 151 -14.89 29.85 -14.17
N PHE A 152 -14.48 28.63 -14.52
CA PHE A 152 -13.85 28.34 -15.80
C PHE A 152 -14.75 27.43 -16.61
N THR A 153 -15.15 27.92 -17.79
CA THR A 153 -15.87 27.15 -18.80
C THR A 153 -14.88 26.78 -19.89
N SER A 154 -14.60 25.49 -20.05
CA SER A 154 -13.68 25.00 -21.08
C SER A 154 -14.41 24.93 -22.42
N GLY A 155 -14.30 25.98 -23.24
CA GLY A 155 -14.81 26.00 -24.62
C GLY A 155 -14.82 27.39 -25.27
N GLY A 156 -13.71 27.76 -25.90
CA GLY A 156 -13.55 28.76 -26.98
C GLY A 156 -14.31 30.10 -26.96
N GLY A 157 -13.60 31.19 -26.66
CA GLY A 157 -13.84 32.54 -27.22
C GLY A 157 -14.65 33.55 -26.38
N PRO A 158 -14.49 34.88 -26.57
CA PRO A 158 -14.09 35.75 -25.47
C PRO A 158 -15.05 36.91 -25.10
N SER A 159 -14.82 37.44 -23.88
CA SER A 159 -15.03 38.84 -23.43
C SER A 159 -16.33 39.15 -22.62
N PRO A 160 -16.44 40.33 -21.97
CA PRO A 160 -16.28 40.48 -20.51
C PRO A 160 -17.45 41.26 -19.86
N PHE A 161 -17.45 41.39 -18.52
CA PHE A 161 -18.39 42.18 -17.70
C PHE A 161 -19.84 41.68 -17.62
N GLY A 162 -20.25 41.26 -16.41
CA GLY A 162 -21.65 41.05 -16.06
C GLY A 162 -21.84 41.11 -14.54
N PHE A 163 -22.33 42.25 -14.06
CA PHE A 163 -22.58 42.57 -12.65
C PHE A 163 -23.99 42.09 -12.24
N GLY A 164 -24.09 41.39 -11.09
CA GLY A 164 -25.30 41.36 -10.25
C GLY A 164 -26.37 40.28 -10.54
N GLY A 165 -26.85 39.63 -9.46
CA GLY A 165 -28.14 38.92 -9.47
C GLY A 165 -28.27 37.79 -8.44
N ILE A 166 -28.89 38.07 -7.30
CA ILE A 166 -29.34 37.11 -6.29
C ILE A 166 -30.55 36.31 -6.84
N PRO A 167 -30.67 34.98 -6.67
CA PRO A 167 -31.95 34.31 -6.86
C PRO A 167 -32.76 34.25 -5.54
N ARG A 168 -33.93 34.88 -5.57
CA ARG A 168 -35.00 34.77 -4.57
C ARG A 168 -35.76 33.45 -4.70
N GLN A 169 -36.22 32.96 -3.55
CA GLN A 169 -37.26 31.96 -3.35
C GLN A 169 -38.50 32.18 -4.22
N ARG A 170 -39.15 31.09 -4.65
CA ARG A 170 -40.62 31.06 -4.73
C ARG A 170 -41.18 29.68 -4.37
N GLN A 171 -42.09 29.73 -3.42
CA GLN A 171 -42.88 28.65 -2.83
C GLN A 171 -43.78 27.95 -3.85
N GLN A 172 -44.13 26.69 -3.56
CA GLN A 172 -45.54 26.28 -3.51
C GLN A 172 -45.72 25.07 -2.59
N ARG A 173 -46.53 25.27 -1.55
CA ARG A 173 -47.12 24.25 -0.67
C ARG A 173 -48.36 23.67 -1.33
N THR A 174 -48.61 22.38 -1.17
CA THR A 174 -49.95 21.87 -0.90
C THR A 174 -49.86 20.63 -0.01
N ARG A 175 -50.75 20.63 0.99
CA ARG A 175 -50.92 19.65 2.07
C ARG A 175 -51.62 18.41 1.54
N THR A 176 -51.16 17.21 1.90
CA THR A 176 -52.01 16.04 2.23
C THR A 176 -51.15 14.83 2.60
N ARG A 177 -50.96 14.59 3.91
CA ARG A 177 -50.92 13.26 4.57
C ARG A 177 -50.57 13.40 6.05
N GLN A 178 -51.47 14.01 6.80
CA GLN A 178 -51.66 13.63 8.20
C GLN A 178 -52.54 12.39 8.19
N GLN A 179 -51.93 11.20 8.20
CA GLN A 179 -52.51 9.92 8.63
C GLN A 179 -51.49 8.82 8.33
N GLN A 180 -50.62 8.55 9.31
CA GLN A 180 -50.00 7.25 9.65
C GLN A 180 -48.85 7.48 10.64
N GLN A 181 -49.12 8.18 11.74
CA GLN A 181 -48.34 8.08 12.97
C GLN A 181 -49.26 7.50 14.05
N GLN A 182 -49.47 6.18 13.98
CA GLN A 182 -49.99 5.37 15.08
C GLN A 182 -49.89 3.91 14.68
N GLN A 183 -48.69 3.34 14.87
CA GLN A 183 -48.45 1.93 15.21
C GLN A 183 -46.95 1.71 15.32
N GLN A 184 -46.37 2.12 16.45
CA GLN A 184 -45.14 1.58 17.00
C GLN A 184 -45.04 2.00 18.47
N GLN A 185 -45.96 1.47 19.27
CA GLN A 185 -45.79 1.37 20.71
C GLN A 185 -46.20 -0.04 21.11
N GLN A 186 -45.24 -0.96 21.07
CA GLN A 186 -45.17 -2.03 22.05
C GLN A 186 -43.76 -2.65 22.03
N GLN A 187 -43.18 -2.74 23.23
CA GLN A 187 -41.93 -3.41 23.65
C GLN A 187 -40.73 -2.48 23.85
N GLN A 188 -40.81 -1.63 24.87
CA GLN A 188 -39.68 -1.34 25.73
C GLN A 188 -39.48 -2.55 26.65
N GLN A 189 -38.47 -3.39 26.36
CA GLN A 189 -37.90 -4.28 27.36
C GLN A 189 -36.71 -3.55 28.03
N PRO A 190 -36.41 -3.83 29.31
CA PRO A 190 -35.32 -3.18 30.01
C PRO A 190 -34.00 -3.48 29.28
N GLU A 191 -33.34 -2.43 28.79
CA GLU A 191 -32.02 -2.51 28.17
C GLU A 191 -31.03 -3.06 29.21
N ASP A 192 -30.66 -4.32 29.05
CA ASP A 192 -29.60 -4.95 29.83
C ASP A 192 -28.35 -4.07 29.72
N ILE A 193 -27.84 -3.62 30.87
CA ILE A 193 -26.59 -2.85 31.04
C ILE A 193 -25.42 -3.49 30.27
N PHE A 194 -25.51 -4.79 29.99
CA PHE A 194 -24.56 -5.55 29.21
C PHE A 194 -24.53 -5.20 27.70
N ASN A 195 -25.66 -4.78 27.12
CA ASN A 195 -25.74 -4.38 25.70
C ASN A 195 -25.17 -2.97 25.48
N THR A 196 -25.40 -2.05 26.42
CA THR A 196 -24.73 -0.73 26.42
C THR A 196 -23.23 -0.85 26.65
N LEU A 197 -22.79 -1.78 27.52
CA LEU A 197 -21.37 -2.08 27.72
C LEU A 197 -20.71 -2.68 26.46
N LYS A 198 -21.39 -3.57 25.74
CA LYS A 198 -20.91 -4.10 24.43
C LYS A 198 -20.78 -2.99 23.37
N GLN A 199 -21.65 -1.99 23.41
CA GLN A 199 -21.62 -0.86 22.47
C GLN A 199 -20.45 0.11 22.75
N LEU A 200 -19.94 0.15 23.98
CA LEU A 200 -18.78 0.94 24.39
C LEU A 200 -17.44 0.19 24.23
N LEU A 201 -17.47 -1.12 24.00
CA LEU A 201 -16.30 -1.99 23.80
C LEU A 201 -15.34 -1.52 22.68
N PRO A 202 -15.79 -1.04 21.49
CA PRO A 202 -14.87 -0.47 20.50
C PRO A 202 -14.18 0.82 21.00
N LEU A 203 -14.84 1.59 21.86
CA LEU A 203 -14.30 2.84 22.43
C LEU A 203 -13.25 2.54 23.50
N PHE A 204 -13.48 1.51 24.32
CA PHE A 204 -12.48 0.97 25.24
C PHE A 204 -11.28 0.35 24.51
N ALA A 205 -11.50 -0.37 23.40
CA ALA A 205 -10.39 -0.93 22.62
C ALA A 205 -9.46 0.16 22.09
N VAL A 206 -9.99 1.27 21.58
CA VAL A 206 -9.19 2.42 21.10
C VAL A 206 -8.41 3.09 22.23
N LEU A 207 -8.96 3.11 23.45
CA LEU A 207 -8.31 3.72 24.63
C LEU A 207 -7.26 2.78 25.25
N ILE A 208 -7.49 1.48 25.20
CA ILE A 208 -6.63 0.44 25.79
C ILE A 208 -5.42 0.13 24.89
N ILE A 209 -5.55 0.14 23.57
CA ILE A 209 -4.44 -0.13 22.63
C ILE A 209 -3.20 0.75 22.87
N PRO A 210 -3.29 2.09 23.00
CA PRO A 210 -2.10 2.92 23.26
C PRO A 210 -1.51 2.70 24.67
N ILE A 211 -2.33 2.31 25.65
CA ILE A 211 -1.87 2.00 27.00
C ILE A 211 -1.12 0.66 27.01
N ILE A 212 -1.64 -0.35 26.33
CA ILE A 212 -0.97 -1.64 26.15
C ILE A 212 0.34 -1.47 25.37
N SER A 213 0.36 -0.66 24.30
CA SER A 213 1.60 -0.37 23.57
C SER A 213 2.68 0.29 24.42
N ASN A 214 2.31 1.13 25.39
CA ASN A 214 3.27 1.70 26.35
C ASN A 214 3.68 0.72 27.47
N ILE A 215 2.86 -0.29 27.78
CA ILE A 215 3.20 -1.35 28.77
C ILE A 215 4.14 -2.41 28.15
N PHE A 216 3.99 -2.70 26.85
CA PHE A 216 4.87 -3.61 26.11
C PHE A 216 6.03 -2.89 25.38
N ALA A 217 6.09 -1.56 25.47
CA ALA A 217 7.31 -0.82 25.18
C ALA A 217 8.32 -1.14 26.29
N ASP A 218 9.09 -2.21 26.05
CA ASP A 218 10.21 -2.67 26.85
C ASP A 218 10.97 -1.44 27.38
N SER A 219 10.85 -1.20 28.69
CA SER A 219 11.48 -0.08 29.38
C SER A 219 12.98 -0.37 29.52
N SER A 220 13.65 -0.71 28.42
CA SER A 220 15.09 -0.73 28.40
C SER A 220 15.55 0.70 28.54
N SER A 221 16.38 0.93 29.56
CA SER A 221 17.28 2.07 29.60
C SER A 221 18.06 2.07 28.28
N ASN A 222 17.55 2.81 27.29
CA ASN A 222 18.17 2.91 25.98
C ASN A 222 19.45 3.71 26.18
N VAL A 223 20.57 2.99 26.25
CA VAL A 223 21.89 3.60 26.26
C VAL A 223 22.15 4.00 24.82
N ASP A 224 22.25 5.30 24.59
CA ASP A 224 22.50 5.81 23.26
C ASP A 224 23.95 5.46 22.86
N PHE A 225 24.16 5.18 21.59
CA PHE A 225 25.49 4.91 21.05
C PHE A 225 25.71 5.62 19.71
N GLN A 226 26.98 5.85 19.38
CA GLN A 226 27.40 6.38 18.08
C GLN A 226 28.63 5.63 17.57
N LEU A 227 28.75 5.48 16.25
CA LEU A 227 29.94 4.89 15.62
C LEU A 227 31.13 5.86 15.53
N GLN A 228 30.87 7.16 15.69
CA GLN A 228 31.88 8.21 15.62
C GLN A 228 32.04 8.87 16.99
N LYS A 229 33.30 9.16 17.35
CA LYS A 229 33.63 9.87 18.58
C LYS A 229 33.11 11.29 18.52
N ASN A 230 32.45 11.72 19.58
CA ASN A 230 31.98 13.09 19.74
C ASN A 230 32.12 13.52 21.20
N SER A 231 32.05 14.82 21.50
CA SER A 231 32.15 15.36 22.86
C SER A 231 31.17 14.75 23.87
N GLN A 232 30.01 14.26 23.38
CA GLN A 232 29.01 13.55 24.17
C GLN A 232 29.26 12.03 24.24
N PHE A 233 29.99 11.46 23.27
CA PHE A 233 30.25 10.04 23.09
C PHE A 233 31.76 9.81 23.10
N ASN A 234 32.36 9.86 24.30
CA ASN A 234 33.81 9.80 24.49
C ASN A 234 34.33 8.42 24.88
N HIS A 235 33.47 7.60 25.50
CA HIS A 235 33.87 6.30 26.02
C HIS A 235 33.78 5.25 24.92
N GLU A 236 34.91 4.73 24.49
CA GLU A 236 35.01 3.69 23.47
C GLU A 236 34.68 2.31 24.06
N ARG A 237 33.90 1.52 23.33
CA ARG A 237 33.65 0.10 23.59
C ARG A 237 33.79 -0.66 22.28
N ILE A 238 34.19 -1.92 22.41
CA ILE A 238 34.38 -2.84 21.29
C ILE A 238 33.31 -3.92 21.39
N SER A 239 32.65 -4.20 20.27
CA SER A 239 31.60 -5.21 20.21
C SER A 239 32.16 -6.63 20.33
N SER A 240 31.38 -7.55 20.89
CA SER A 240 31.85 -8.90 21.22
C SER A 240 32.10 -9.82 20.00
N ARG A 241 31.33 -9.71 18.91
CA ARG A 241 31.39 -10.65 17.78
C ARG A 241 32.26 -10.13 16.65
N PHE A 242 32.05 -8.89 16.25
CA PHE A 242 32.72 -8.28 15.10
C PHE A 242 33.82 -7.29 15.48
N HIS A 243 34.08 -7.09 16.78
CA HIS A 243 35.11 -6.19 17.29
C HIS A 243 35.00 -4.77 16.73
N ILE A 244 33.77 -4.29 16.56
CA ILE A 244 33.50 -2.96 16.00
C ILE A 244 33.59 -1.93 17.12
N PRO A 245 34.41 -0.87 16.99
CA PRO A 245 34.45 0.21 17.96
C PRO A 245 33.19 1.09 17.84
N TYR A 246 32.57 1.36 18.98
CA TYR A 246 31.46 2.28 19.11
C TYR A 246 31.58 3.06 20.42
N TYR A 247 30.93 4.22 20.48
CA TYR A 247 31.10 5.19 21.55
C TYR A 247 29.80 5.39 22.31
N ILE A 248 29.90 5.50 23.63
CA ILE A 248 28.78 5.77 24.54
C ILE A 248 29.05 7.02 25.38
N PRO A 249 28.00 7.66 25.92
CA PRO A 249 28.16 8.77 26.84
C PRO A 249 28.75 8.33 28.18
N SER A 250 29.74 9.07 28.68
CA SER A 250 30.42 8.77 29.94
C SER A 250 29.45 8.67 31.13
N LYS A 251 28.34 9.43 31.09
CA LYS A 251 27.29 9.43 32.12
C LYS A 251 26.50 8.12 32.20
N GLN A 252 26.50 7.32 31.14
CA GLN A 252 25.71 6.09 31.04
C GLN A 252 26.54 4.81 31.23
N VAL A 253 27.86 4.95 31.39
CA VAL A 253 28.77 3.81 31.58
C VAL A 253 28.43 3.06 32.88
N ASP A 254 28.13 3.78 33.95
CA ASP A 254 27.83 3.19 35.27
C ASP A 254 26.48 2.46 35.31
N LEU A 255 25.61 2.68 34.32
CA LEU A 255 24.29 2.04 34.21
C LEU A 255 24.33 0.71 33.44
N LEU A 256 25.50 0.30 32.96
CA LEU A 256 25.67 -0.89 32.14
C LEU A 256 25.74 -2.16 33.00
N ASN A 257 24.66 -2.95 32.97
CA ASN A 257 24.63 -4.33 33.46
C ASN A 257 25.06 -5.31 32.36
N GLU A 258 25.50 -6.53 32.73
CA GLU A 258 25.96 -7.56 31.79
C GLU A 258 24.90 -7.94 30.72
N LYS A 259 23.62 -7.91 31.09
CA LYS A 259 22.52 -8.18 30.15
C LYS A 259 22.32 -7.02 29.15
N ASN A 260 22.47 -5.79 29.62
CA ASN A 260 22.28 -4.59 28.81
C ASN A 260 23.50 -4.36 27.89
N SER A 261 24.72 -4.70 28.34
CA SER A 261 25.92 -4.61 27.51
C SER A 261 25.84 -5.57 26.32
N LYS A 262 25.45 -6.84 26.53
CA LYS A 262 25.25 -7.82 25.44
C LYS A 262 24.17 -7.38 24.43
N LYS A 263 23.07 -6.78 24.93
CA LYS A 263 22.01 -6.23 24.07
C LYS A 263 22.54 -5.06 23.23
N LEU A 264 23.28 -4.14 23.86
CA LEU A 264 23.88 -2.97 23.22
C LEU A 264 24.94 -3.35 22.18
N ASP A 265 25.81 -4.31 22.48
CA ASP A 265 26.81 -4.83 21.54
C ASP A 265 26.12 -5.38 20.28
N LYS A 266 25.07 -6.19 20.45
CA LYS A 266 24.29 -6.76 19.34
C LYS A 266 23.63 -5.67 18.49
N GLU A 267 23.09 -4.64 19.14
CA GLU A 267 22.43 -3.52 18.46
C GLU A 267 23.45 -2.68 17.65
N ALA A 268 24.60 -2.38 18.23
CA ALA A 268 25.69 -1.66 17.56
C ALA A 268 26.21 -2.45 16.33
N GLU A 269 26.36 -3.76 16.46
CA GLU A 269 26.76 -4.65 15.35
C GLU A 269 25.72 -4.66 14.23
N GLN A 270 24.44 -4.82 14.56
CA GLN A 270 23.35 -4.81 13.58
C GLN A 270 23.28 -3.47 12.85
N TYR A 271 23.42 -2.36 13.58
CA TYR A 271 23.43 -1.02 12.99
C TYR A 271 24.62 -0.84 12.04
N TYR A 272 25.83 -1.22 12.45
CA TYR A 272 27.02 -1.12 11.63
C TYR A 272 26.91 -1.93 10.33
N VAL A 273 26.44 -3.19 10.43
CA VAL A 273 26.20 -4.04 9.26
C VAL A 273 25.16 -3.42 8.33
N GLY A 274 24.08 -2.85 8.88
CA GLY A 274 23.08 -2.13 8.10
C GLY A 274 23.65 -0.95 7.33
N VAL A 275 24.50 -0.15 7.98
CA VAL A 275 25.19 0.98 7.34
C VAL A 275 26.11 0.50 6.23
N LEU A 276 26.94 -0.51 6.50
CA LEU A 276 27.84 -1.08 5.49
C LEU A 276 27.08 -1.66 4.30
N LYS A 277 25.96 -2.36 4.53
CA LYS A 277 25.11 -2.90 3.45
C LYS A 277 24.55 -1.79 2.56
N ASN A 278 24.06 -0.72 3.17
CA ASN A 278 23.56 0.44 2.41
C ASN A 278 24.67 1.19 1.66
N GLN A 279 25.91 1.18 2.17
CA GLN A 279 27.06 1.74 1.46
C GLN A 279 27.51 0.84 0.32
N CYS A 280 27.63 -0.48 0.55
CA CYS A 280 27.97 -1.46 -0.47
C CYS A 280 26.96 -1.47 -1.62
N ASN A 281 25.65 -1.44 -1.34
CA ASN A 281 24.64 -1.35 -2.39
C ASN A 281 24.80 -0.09 -3.25
N ARG A 282 25.18 1.05 -2.65
CA ARG A 282 25.45 2.28 -3.40
C ARG A 282 26.70 2.17 -4.26
N GLU A 283 27.77 1.59 -3.72
CA GLU A 283 28.99 1.33 -4.48
C GLU A 283 28.75 0.36 -5.64
N GLN A 284 27.94 -0.68 -5.44
CA GLN A 284 27.53 -1.62 -6.49
C GLN A 284 26.69 -0.93 -7.57
N ASN A 285 25.66 -0.18 -7.20
CA ASN A 285 24.87 0.56 -8.17
C ASN A 285 25.73 1.53 -8.99
N PHE A 286 26.67 2.22 -8.34
CA PHE A 286 27.61 3.09 -9.04
C PHE A 286 28.50 2.31 -10.03
N LYS A 287 28.98 1.13 -9.64
CA LYS A 287 29.73 0.26 -10.55
C LYS A 287 28.87 -0.20 -11.73
N ASP A 288 27.63 -0.57 -11.49
CA ASP A 288 26.69 -1.01 -12.53
C ASP A 288 26.35 0.13 -13.49
N GLU A 289 26.18 1.36 -13.00
CA GLU A 289 26.03 2.56 -13.82
C GLU A 289 27.24 2.76 -14.74
N GLN A 290 28.46 2.65 -14.20
CA GLN A 290 29.70 2.77 -14.99
C GLN A 290 29.84 1.65 -16.04
N ILE A 291 29.34 0.45 -15.75
CA ILE A 291 29.27 -0.65 -16.70
C ILE A 291 28.25 -0.35 -17.79
N ASN A 292 27.05 0.10 -17.43
CA ASN A 292 26.00 0.46 -18.39
C ASN A 292 26.43 1.61 -19.32
N ASP A 293 27.14 2.61 -18.80
CA ASP A 293 27.72 3.70 -19.60
C ASP A 293 28.78 3.22 -20.60
N ALA A 294 29.42 2.07 -20.35
CA ALA A 294 30.34 1.44 -21.30
C ALA A 294 29.59 0.75 -22.45
N PHE A 295 28.34 0.34 -22.23
CA PHE A 295 27.47 -0.28 -23.23
C PHE A 295 26.62 0.79 -23.95
N GLY A 296 27.20 1.42 -24.97
CA GLY A 296 26.49 2.38 -25.83
C GLY A 296 25.41 1.72 -26.71
N TRP A 297 24.57 2.55 -27.33
CA TRP A 297 23.42 2.08 -28.14
C TRP A 297 23.80 1.21 -29.35
N PHE A 298 25.02 1.37 -29.90
CA PHE A 298 25.46 0.65 -31.09
C PHE A 298 26.77 -0.14 -30.93
N PHE A 299 27.63 0.25 -29.99
CA PHE A 299 28.93 -0.38 -29.76
C PHE A 299 29.28 -0.31 -28.26
N HIS A 300 29.96 -1.33 -27.74
CA HIS A 300 30.49 -1.32 -26.37
C HIS A 300 31.94 -0.84 -26.38
N ASP A 301 32.28 0.04 -25.43
CA ASP A 301 33.62 0.59 -25.26
C ASP A 301 34.38 -0.26 -24.23
N GLN A 302 35.27 -1.13 -24.73
CA GLN A 302 35.96 -2.12 -23.91
C GLN A 302 36.84 -1.46 -22.82
N ASP A 303 37.46 -0.33 -23.13
CA ASP A 303 38.34 0.39 -22.20
C ASP A 303 37.56 0.97 -21.01
N LYS A 304 36.32 1.41 -21.24
CA LYS A 304 35.43 1.88 -20.16
C LYS A 304 34.95 0.72 -19.30
N LEU A 305 34.64 -0.41 -19.92
CA LEU A 305 34.18 -1.62 -19.24
C LEU A 305 35.28 -2.16 -18.31
N ASP A 306 36.53 -2.21 -18.78
CA ASP A 306 37.67 -2.65 -17.96
C ASP A 306 37.93 -1.70 -16.77
N LYS A 307 37.78 -0.39 -16.98
CA LYS A 307 37.85 0.61 -15.90
C LYS A 307 36.73 0.42 -14.88
N ALA A 308 35.50 0.17 -15.32
CA ALA A 308 34.36 -0.05 -14.45
C ALA A 308 34.53 -1.35 -13.63
N ASN A 309 35.06 -2.41 -14.25
CA ASN A 309 35.36 -3.67 -13.56
C ASN A 309 36.46 -3.53 -12.51
N ALA A 310 37.47 -2.70 -12.77
CA ALA A 310 38.59 -2.44 -11.87
C ALA A 310 38.23 -1.54 -10.66
N LEU A 311 37.02 -0.98 -10.60
CA LEU A 311 36.57 -0.18 -9.46
C LEU A 311 36.57 -1.02 -8.17
N ARG A 312 37.25 -0.50 -7.14
CA ARG A 312 37.25 -1.10 -5.81
C ARG A 312 35.98 -0.72 -5.05
N LEU A 313 35.39 -1.69 -4.36
CA LEU A 313 34.18 -1.56 -3.56
C LEU A 313 34.55 -1.73 -2.07
N PRO A 314 35.10 -0.69 -1.41
CA PRO A 314 35.68 -0.83 -0.07
C PRO A 314 34.64 -1.21 1.00
N SER A 315 33.38 -0.79 0.86
CA SER A 315 32.33 -1.13 1.83
C SER A 315 31.85 -2.57 1.65
N CYS A 316 31.80 -3.04 0.40
CA CYS A 316 31.53 -4.45 0.12
C CYS A 316 32.68 -5.36 0.59
N GLU A 317 33.94 -4.94 0.42
CA GLU A 317 35.10 -5.68 0.93
C GLU A 317 35.04 -5.82 2.47
N LYS A 318 34.65 -4.76 3.17
CA LYS A 318 34.42 -4.81 4.63
C LYS A 318 33.32 -5.79 5.03
N LEU A 319 32.21 -5.85 4.28
CA LEU A 319 31.15 -6.84 4.55
C LEU A 319 31.61 -8.28 4.28
N ALA A 320 32.41 -8.49 3.23
CA ALA A 320 32.97 -9.79 2.90
C ALA A 320 33.92 -10.26 4.01
N ASN A 321 34.75 -9.36 4.55
CA ASN A 321 35.63 -9.64 5.70
C ASN A 321 34.87 -10.01 6.97
N LEU A 322 33.61 -9.56 7.12
CA LEU A 322 32.73 -9.95 8.23
C LEU A 322 31.99 -11.28 7.98
N GLY A 323 32.17 -11.90 6.80
CA GLY A 323 31.52 -13.16 6.43
C GLY A 323 30.01 -13.03 6.18
N LEU A 324 29.56 -11.87 5.71
CA LEU A 324 28.14 -11.55 5.53
C LEU A 324 27.70 -11.41 4.06
N LEU A 325 28.60 -11.66 3.11
CA LEU A 325 28.37 -11.63 1.66
C LEU A 325 28.46 -13.01 1.02
#